data_AF-A0A4Q9I0Z6-F1
#
_entry.id   AF-A0A4Q9I0Z6-F1
#
_cell.length_a   1.000
_cell.length_b   1.000
_cell.length_c   1.000
_cell.angle_alpha   90.00
_cell.angle_beta   90.00
_cell.angle_gamma   90.00
#
_symmetry.space_group_name_H-M   'P 1'
#
loop_
_entity.id
_entity.type
_entity.pdbx_description
1 polymer ?
#
loop_
_entity_poly.entity_id
_entity_poly.type
_entity_poly.pdbx_seq_one_letter_code
_entity_poly.pdbx_strand_id
1 'polypeptide(L)'
;MTATHTQPYEQRARRRPRGGPVRDVVALALLPLPLLLAMAPASFAGGGTRRWFGRGEDLRADAQAAKDAAAAAFYELDTAQRDLRISIETITAVDSSPSARAVAEEYQGFGRRIDEVSQGYITAVDSHDLDRDDLDGAAVSRARADLTRAREELERVKGELDRFTQRLGPLLQTAETQLARLAPAVERARQALLAASNALDTVRGKGLKADDLAARLAALAPELTKLNQGAGQHGVQETVQRAGEVLRKAEDVRTEAERLPERAAEIDKRMVSLRTRTQAITTRAEKVDPVLSELRRRYSAACWQDLQHVPEQAAQSVKQAEVTLREAQQARDEQRWADATSRLATVRALLNTTDEAVSAAGDRLQRLDSVSFDRQKEIERTRFAVRDAQRLAMAGRSTPDPRHARPLDDAVARLDRAVAGLEGRHPDWWHFLTETEAVRQTAARVVQEIREARGISGG
;
A
#
# COMPACT_ATOMS: atom_id res chain seq x y z
N MET A 1 -26.92 21.19 -61.61
CA MET A 1 -27.46 22.24 -60.71
C MET A 1 -26.58 22.26 -59.47
N THR A 2 -25.53 23.09 -59.43
CA THR A 2 -25.55 24.47 -58.85
C THR A 2 -25.95 24.43 -57.37
N ALA A 3 -25.17 24.90 -56.39
CA ALA A 3 -23.97 25.71 -56.42
C ALA A 3 -23.32 25.74 -55.01
N THR A 4 -22.04 26.14 -55.00
CA THR A 4 -21.33 27.00 -54.02
C THR A 4 -21.24 26.58 -52.56
N HIS A 5 -20.06 26.23 -52.00
CA HIS A 5 -18.81 27.00 -51.81
C HIS A 5 -18.83 27.82 -50.52
N THR A 6 -18.06 27.37 -49.52
CA THR A 6 -17.34 28.23 -48.57
C THR A 6 -16.08 27.51 -48.11
N GLN A 7 -14.93 28.06 -48.51
CA GLN A 7 -13.63 27.82 -47.89
C GLN A 7 -13.65 28.27 -46.42
N PRO A 8 -12.64 27.86 -45.65
CA PRO A 8 -11.88 28.85 -44.93
C PRO A 8 -10.40 28.81 -45.33
N TYR A 9 -9.95 29.96 -45.81
CA TYR A 9 -8.59 30.43 -45.72
C TYR A 9 -8.28 30.68 -44.24
N GLU A 10 -7.32 29.96 -43.65
CA GLU A 10 -6.54 30.51 -42.54
C GLU A 10 -5.05 30.30 -42.82
N GLN A 11 -4.45 31.34 -43.40
CA GLN A 11 -3.06 31.67 -43.16
C GLN A 11 -2.87 31.92 -41.66
N ARG A 12 -2.05 31.11 -40.99
CA ARG A 12 -1.40 31.54 -39.74
C ARG A 12 0.03 31.03 -39.66
N ALA A 13 0.90 31.92 -40.13
CA ALA A 13 2.09 32.38 -39.44
C ALA A 13 2.93 31.34 -38.68
N ARG A 14 4.13 31.12 -39.25
CA ARG A 14 5.38 30.80 -38.54
C ARG A 14 5.38 31.39 -37.12
N ARG A 15 5.26 30.54 -36.11
CA ARG A 15 5.62 30.87 -34.72
C ARG A 15 6.81 30.00 -34.32
N ARG A 16 7.98 30.65 -34.37
CA ARG A 16 9.19 30.26 -33.65
C ARG A 16 8.86 29.95 -32.19
N PRO A 17 9.53 28.97 -31.55
CA PRO A 17 9.43 28.81 -30.11
C PRO A 17 10.05 30.05 -29.46
N ARG A 18 9.23 30.87 -28.79
CA ARG A 18 9.73 31.83 -27.81
C ARG A 18 10.05 31.04 -26.55
N GLY A 19 11.29 30.57 -26.45
CA GLY A 19 11.90 30.21 -25.18
C GLY A 19 11.95 31.47 -24.32
N GLY A 20 11.17 31.48 -23.25
CA GLY A 20 11.36 32.41 -22.13
C GLY A 20 12.43 31.85 -21.20
N PRO A 21 13.27 32.69 -20.58
CA PRO A 21 14.42 32.25 -19.80
C PRO A 21 13.92 31.78 -18.44
N VAL A 22 13.79 30.47 -18.26
CA VAL A 22 13.82 29.87 -16.93
C VAL A 22 15.27 29.86 -16.51
N ARG A 23 15.57 30.79 -15.60
CA ARG A 23 16.55 30.71 -14.51
C ARG A 23 17.32 29.39 -14.45
N ASP A 24 18.58 29.43 -14.84
CA ASP A 24 19.63 28.60 -14.26
C ASP A 24 20.83 29.51 -13.98
N VAL A 25 20.84 30.05 -12.76
CA VAL A 25 22.04 30.59 -12.12
C VAL A 25 22.53 29.50 -11.18
N VAL A 26 23.28 28.54 -11.72
CA VAL A 26 24.19 27.71 -10.93
C VAL A 26 25.58 28.24 -11.22
N ALA A 27 25.97 29.25 -10.46
CA ALA A 27 27.31 29.78 -10.44
C ALA A 27 28.11 29.06 -9.35
N LEU A 28 29.30 28.59 -9.77
CA LEU A 28 30.55 28.48 -9.01
C LEU A 28 30.52 27.88 -7.59
N ALA A 29 31.28 26.80 -7.41
CA ALA A 29 32.65 26.91 -6.87
C ALA A 29 33.24 25.51 -6.65
N LEU A 30 34.07 25.06 -7.60
CA LEU A 30 35.06 24.01 -7.36
C LEU A 30 36.32 24.69 -6.80
N LEU A 31 36.64 24.35 -5.56
CA LEU A 31 37.87 24.68 -4.85
C LEU A 31 39.12 24.24 -5.64
N PRO A 32 40.18 25.08 -5.63
CA PRO A 32 41.52 24.55 -5.40
C PRO A 32 42.21 25.26 -4.23
N LEU A 33 42.80 24.43 -3.36
CA LEU A 33 43.76 24.80 -2.30
C LEU A 33 44.84 25.78 -2.81
N PRO A 34 45.26 26.78 -2.02
CA PRO A 34 46.55 27.41 -2.21
C PRO A 34 47.65 26.67 -1.42
N LEU A 35 48.73 26.35 -2.12
CA LEU A 35 50.01 25.89 -1.59
C LEU A 35 50.62 26.94 -0.64
N LEU A 36 51.08 26.48 0.52
CA LEU A 36 51.98 27.20 1.42
C LEU A 36 53.36 27.38 0.74
N LEU A 37 53.77 28.62 0.48
CA LEU A 37 55.14 28.97 0.13
C LEU A 37 55.89 29.40 1.41
N ALA A 38 56.82 28.56 1.85
CA ALA A 38 57.76 28.88 2.91
C ALA A 38 58.91 29.75 2.34
N MET A 39 59.12 30.95 2.87
CA MET A 39 60.36 31.70 2.68
C MET A 39 61.16 31.73 3.98
N ALA A 40 62.36 31.16 3.91
CA ALA A 40 63.40 31.23 4.94
C ALA A 40 64.24 32.53 4.78
N PRO A 41 64.98 32.96 5.82
CA PRO A 41 65.58 34.29 5.87
C PRO A 41 66.97 34.32 5.21
N ALA A 42 67.29 35.42 4.51
CA ALA A 42 68.64 35.72 4.07
C ALA A 42 69.00 37.17 4.41
N SER A 43 70.03 37.27 5.24
CA SER A 43 70.69 38.44 5.79
C SER A 43 71.35 39.34 4.74
N PHE A 44 71.20 40.65 4.90
CA PHE A 44 72.14 41.66 4.39
C PHE A 44 72.66 42.51 5.55
N ALA A 45 73.98 42.60 5.64
CA ALA A 45 74.71 43.42 6.60
C ALA A 45 75.20 44.70 5.92
N GLY A 46 75.16 45.82 6.67
CA GLY A 46 76.07 46.94 6.46
C GLY A 46 75.43 48.31 6.32
N GLY A 47 75.79 49.22 7.23
CA GLY A 47 75.78 50.67 6.97
C GLY A 47 75.00 51.50 7.97
N GLY A 48 75.63 51.88 9.08
CA GLY A 48 75.07 52.82 10.03
C GLY A 48 75.10 54.26 9.52
N THR A 49 73.97 54.96 9.66
CA THR A 49 73.92 56.37 10.05
C THR A 49 72.74 56.56 11.00
N ARG A 50 72.96 57.39 12.03
CA ARG A 50 72.02 57.66 13.13
C ARG A 50 70.69 58.19 12.58
N ARG A 51 69.58 57.48 12.85
CA ARG A 51 68.21 57.97 12.57
C ARG A 51 67.40 57.97 13.87
N TRP A 52 67.47 59.09 14.58
CA TRP A 52 66.74 59.35 15.84
C TRP A 52 65.26 59.77 15.58
N PHE A 53 64.83 59.87 14.32
CA PHE A 53 63.47 60.34 13.96
C PHE A 53 62.50 59.25 13.45
N GLY A 54 62.87 57.96 13.44
CA GLY A 54 62.05 56.88 12.84
C GLY A 54 61.11 56.10 13.78
N ARG A 55 61.28 56.19 15.10
CA ARG A 55 60.49 55.39 16.07
C ARG A 55 58.99 55.77 16.07
N GLY A 56 58.66 57.02 15.75
CA GLY A 56 57.26 57.48 15.71
C GLY A 56 56.51 57.05 14.45
N GLU A 57 57.19 56.98 13.30
CA GLU A 57 56.61 56.54 12.02
C GLU A 57 56.28 55.04 12.02
N ASP A 58 57.18 54.19 12.55
CA ASP A 58 56.96 52.75 12.67
C ASP A 58 55.78 52.43 13.62
N LEU A 59 55.65 53.19 14.73
CA LEU A 59 54.54 53.02 15.68
C LEU A 59 53.19 53.42 15.06
N ARG A 60 53.16 54.46 14.21
CA ARG A 60 51.96 54.91 13.52
C ARG A 60 51.52 53.91 12.45
N ALA A 61 52.48 53.36 11.70
CA ALA A 61 52.22 52.26 10.75
C ALA A 61 51.65 51.02 11.44
N ASP A 62 52.20 50.64 12.61
CA ASP A 62 51.68 49.53 13.42
C ASP A 62 50.26 49.78 13.95
N ALA A 63 49.95 51.01 14.36
CA ALA A 63 48.60 51.39 14.80
C ALA A 63 47.59 51.39 13.64
N GLN A 64 48.01 51.84 12.45
CA GLN A 64 47.18 51.77 11.25
C GLN A 64 46.92 50.31 10.83
N ALA A 65 47.94 49.45 10.86
CA ALA A 65 47.77 48.03 10.60
C ALA A 65 46.80 47.36 11.61
N ALA A 66 46.84 47.76 12.89
CA ALA A 66 45.88 47.30 13.89
C ALA A 66 44.45 47.78 13.60
N LYS A 67 44.28 49.01 13.09
CA LYS A 67 42.98 49.56 12.64
C LYS A 67 42.42 48.76 11.47
N ASP A 68 43.23 48.51 10.44
CA ASP A 68 42.83 47.76 9.25
C ASP A 68 42.48 46.30 9.62
N ALA A 69 43.25 45.67 10.52
CA ALA A 69 42.96 44.33 11.02
C ALA A 69 41.65 44.27 11.83
N ALA A 70 41.38 45.27 12.68
CA ALA A 70 40.12 45.37 13.40
C ALA A 70 38.92 45.59 12.44
N ALA A 71 39.09 46.41 11.40
CA ALA A 71 38.08 46.60 10.37
C ALA A 71 37.80 45.29 9.60
N ALA A 72 38.83 44.54 9.23
CA ALA A 72 38.67 43.22 8.61
C ALA A 72 37.90 42.25 9.51
N ALA A 73 38.27 42.14 10.79
CA ALA A 73 37.56 41.30 11.76
C ALA A 73 36.09 41.70 11.94
N PHE A 74 35.79 43.00 11.90
CA PHE A 74 34.43 43.52 11.94
C PHE A 74 33.60 43.08 10.72
N TYR A 75 34.15 43.23 9.50
CA TYR A 75 33.48 42.80 8.26
C TYR A 75 33.27 41.28 8.21
N GLU A 76 34.24 40.49 8.67
CA GLU A 76 34.10 39.04 8.73
C GLU A 76 33.01 38.60 9.71
N LEU A 77 32.89 39.26 10.86
CA LEU A 77 31.84 38.97 11.84
C LEU A 77 30.44 39.32 11.30
N ASP A 78 30.26 40.51 10.69
CA ASP A 78 28.99 40.92 10.07
C ASP A 78 28.59 39.96 8.93
N THR A 79 29.54 39.53 8.10
CA THR A 79 29.29 38.56 7.03
C THR A 79 28.83 37.22 7.62
N ALA A 80 29.55 36.69 8.62
CA ALA A 80 29.20 35.43 9.27
C ALA A 80 27.82 35.48 9.95
N GLN A 81 27.47 36.62 10.56
CA GLN A 81 26.15 36.83 11.15
C GLN A 81 25.03 36.81 10.09
N ARG A 82 25.24 37.47 8.95
CA ARG A 82 24.26 37.51 7.86
C ARG A 82 24.01 36.15 7.25
N ASP A 83 25.05 35.35 7.04
CA ASP A 83 24.95 33.99 6.50
C ASP A 83 24.20 33.08 7.48
N LEU A 84 24.56 33.14 8.77
CA LEU A 84 23.91 32.35 9.81
C LEU A 84 22.41 32.67 9.93
N ARG A 85 22.02 33.94 9.76
CA ARG A 85 20.61 34.34 9.77
C ARG A 85 19.77 33.53 8.79
N ILE A 86 20.25 33.29 7.58
CA ILE A 86 19.55 32.53 6.55
C ILE A 86 19.34 31.07 7.00
N SER A 87 20.36 30.47 7.63
CA SER A 87 20.27 29.11 8.18
C SER A 87 19.23 29.03 9.31
N ILE A 88 19.21 30.01 10.20
CA ILE A 88 18.24 30.08 11.31
C ILE A 88 16.81 30.27 10.78
N GLU A 89 16.61 31.17 9.81
CA GLU A 89 15.33 31.38 9.14
C GLU A 89 14.84 30.08 8.45
N THR A 90 15.74 29.36 7.78
CA THR A 90 15.43 28.08 7.14
C THR A 90 15.02 27.01 8.16
N ILE A 91 15.75 26.88 9.27
CA ILE A 91 15.44 25.92 10.33
C ILE A 91 14.08 26.26 10.96
N THR A 92 13.88 27.51 11.35
CA THR A 92 12.67 27.94 12.06
C THR A 92 11.42 27.99 11.19
N ALA A 93 11.56 28.18 9.86
CA ALA A 93 10.44 28.10 8.93
C ALA A 93 9.90 26.67 8.74
N VAL A 94 10.71 25.66 9.04
CA VAL A 94 10.43 24.26 8.71
C VAL A 94 10.25 23.39 9.96
N ASP A 95 10.94 23.75 11.05
CA ASP A 95 10.94 23.01 12.32
C ASP A 95 10.45 23.88 13.47
N SER A 96 9.37 23.44 14.11
CA SER A 96 8.77 24.09 15.29
C SER A 96 9.15 23.42 16.61
N SER A 97 10.12 22.49 16.59
CA SER A 97 10.61 21.75 17.76
C SER A 97 11.22 22.65 18.84
N PRO A 98 11.26 22.20 20.11
CA PRO A 98 11.98 22.91 21.17
C PRO A 98 13.46 23.18 20.83
N SER A 99 14.11 22.26 20.11
CA SER A 99 15.49 22.42 19.64
C SER A 99 15.64 23.56 18.64
N ALA A 100 14.72 23.68 17.67
CA ALA A 100 14.75 24.79 16.71
C ALA A 100 14.50 26.15 17.38
N ARG A 101 13.61 26.19 18.39
CA ARG A 101 13.36 27.40 19.20
C ARG A 101 14.57 27.79 20.04
N ALA A 102 15.21 26.82 20.71
CA ALA A 102 16.42 27.07 21.49
C ALA A 102 17.56 27.62 20.62
N VAL A 103 17.71 27.11 19.40
CA VAL A 103 18.67 27.62 18.40
C VAL A 103 18.36 29.08 18.01
N ALA A 104 17.09 29.43 17.80
CA ALA A 104 16.70 30.81 17.52
C ALA A 104 16.97 31.76 18.71
N GLU A 105 16.71 31.31 19.93
CA GLU A 105 17.00 32.06 21.17
C GLU A 105 18.52 32.25 21.38
N GLU A 106 19.32 31.21 21.14
CA GLU A 106 20.79 31.28 21.22
C GLU A 106 21.33 32.28 20.18
N TYR A 107 20.78 32.28 18.96
CA TYR A 107 21.12 33.25 17.91
C TYR A 107 20.76 34.70 18.31
N GLN A 108 19.62 34.93 18.97
CA GLN A 108 19.29 36.26 19.53
C GLN A 108 20.29 36.69 20.61
N GLY A 109 20.79 35.74 21.41
CA GLY A 109 21.89 35.97 22.34
C GLY A 109 23.17 36.44 21.64
N PHE A 110 23.52 35.83 20.52
CA PHE A 110 24.66 36.27 19.69
C PHE A 110 24.45 37.66 19.11
N GLY A 111 23.25 38.03 18.66
CA GLY A 111 22.95 39.37 18.15
C GLY A 111 23.34 40.47 19.15
N ARG A 112 22.90 40.34 20.41
CA ARG A 112 23.25 41.32 21.47
C ARG A 112 24.77 41.41 21.71
N ARG A 113 25.45 40.26 21.73
CA ARG A 113 26.90 40.21 21.95
C ARG A 113 27.68 40.80 20.78
N ILE A 114 27.20 40.59 19.55
CA ILE A 114 27.77 41.19 18.34
C ILE A 114 27.59 42.71 18.36
N ASP A 115 26.41 43.20 18.76
CA ASP A 115 26.15 44.64 18.93
C ASP A 115 27.12 45.26 19.96
N GLU A 116 27.35 44.57 21.09
CA GLU A 116 28.29 45.00 22.14
C GLU A 116 29.73 45.13 21.62
N VAL A 117 30.27 44.10 20.95
CA VAL A 117 31.65 44.15 20.42
C VAL A 117 31.79 45.10 19.22
N SER A 118 30.72 45.26 18.43
CA SER A 118 30.65 46.23 17.34
C SER A 118 30.74 47.65 17.88
N GLN A 119 30.01 47.95 18.96
CA GLN A 119 30.10 49.24 19.65
C GLN A 119 31.48 49.46 20.25
N GLY A 120 32.11 48.42 20.81
CA GLY A 120 33.49 48.48 21.31
C GLY A 120 34.49 48.84 20.21
N TYR A 121 34.38 48.22 19.03
CA TYR A 121 35.17 48.54 17.85
C TYR A 121 34.95 49.97 17.35
N ILE A 122 33.69 50.40 17.17
CA ILE A 122 33.36 51.77 16.72
C ILE A 122 33.93 52.79 17.70
N THR A 123 33.75 52.56 19.00
CA THR A 123 34.29 53.44 20.05
C THR A 123 35.82 53.51 19.99
N ALA A 124 36.49 52.37 19.78
CA ALA A 124 37.95 52.33 19.64
C ALA A 124 38.42 53.12 18.41
N VAL A 125 37.75 52.97 17.27
CA VAL A 125 38.07 53.73 16.04
C VAL A 125 37.80 55.22 16.20
N ASP A 126 36.67 55.60 16.79
CA ASP A 126 36.27 57.01 16.98
C ASP A 126 37.14 57.73 18.02
N SER A 127 37.65 57.01 19.01
CA SER A 127 38.51 57.57 20.07
C SER A 127 39.92 57.93 19.61
N HIS A 128 40.37 57.40 18.46
CA HIS A 128 41.74 57.52 17.97
C HIS A 128 41.80 58.10 16.56
N ASP A 129 42.01 59.41 16.46
CA ASP A 129 42.33 60.09 15.20
C ASP A 129 43.80 59.88 14.85
N LEU A 130 44.09 58.80 14.13
CA LEU A 130 45.44 58.44 13.68
C LEU A 130 45.99 59.33 12.55
N ASP A 131 45.19 60.27 12.00
CA ASP A 131 45.61 61.16 10.92
C ASP A 131 46.18 62.50 11.42
N ARG A 132 46.05 62.78 12.72
CA ARG A 132 46.54 63.99 13.38
C ARG A 132 48.07 64.14 13.36
N ASP A 133 48.58 65.34 13.04
CA ASP A 133 50.02 65.61 12.82
C ASP A 133 50.86 65.67 14.12
N ASP A 134 50.25 65.93 15.29
CA ASP A 134 50.90 66.13 16.60
C ASP A 134 50.66 64.99 17.61
N LEU A 135 50.55 63.73 17.13
CA LEU A 135 50.36 62.56 17.98
C LEU A 135 51.64 62.16 18.74
N ASP A 136 51.56 62.13 20.08
CA ASP A 136 52.63 61.57 20.92
C ASP A 136 52.67 60.03 20.86
N GLY A 137 53.85 59.42 20.99
CA GLY A 137 54.06 57.98 20.91
C GLY A 137 53.29 57.18 21.97
N ALA A 138 52.99 57.78 23.12
CA ALA A 138 52.10 57.19 24.14
C ALA A 138 50.63 57.15 23.72
N ALA A 139 50.17 58.08 22.87
CA ALA A 139 48.83 58.05 22.28
C ALA A 139 48.74 56.97 21.19
N VAL A 140 49.74 56.88 20.31
CA VAL A 140 49.82 55.86 19.25
C VAL A 140 49.87 54.43 19.83
N SER A 141 50.63 54.23 20.91
CA SER A 141 50.71 52.93 21.60
C SER A 141 49.37 52.54 22.25
N ARG A 142 48.63 53.50 22.81
CA ARG A 142 47.28 53.29 23.35
C ARG A 142 46.28 52.94 22.25
N ALA A 143 46.30 53.68 21.14
CA ALA A 143 45.46 53.41 19.98
C ALA A 143 45.67 51.98 19.44
N ARG A 144 46.93 51.57 19.26
CA ARG A 144 47.26 50.20 18.85
C ARG A 144 46.72 49.16 19.84
N ALA A 145 46.88 49.39 21.15
CA ALA A 145 46.43 48.45 22.17
C ALA A 145 44.91 48.31 22.21
N ASP A 146 44.17 49.42 22.12
CA ASP A 146 42.70 49.41 22.13
C ASP A 146 42.12 48.82 20.84
N LEU A 147 42.70 49.12 19.66
CA LEU A 147 42.30 48.50 18.39
C LEU A 147 42.62 47.00 18.35
N THR A 148 43.75 46.58 18.90
CA THR A 148 44.09 45.16 19.03
C THR A 148 43.11 44.44 19.95
N ARG A 149 42.74 45.06 21.09
CA ARG A 149 41.73 44.52 21.99
C ARG A 149 40.37 44.37 21.30
N ALA A 150 39.93 45.41 20.58
CA ALA A 150 38.68 45.37 19.81
C ALA A 150 38.70 44.24 18.76
N ARG A 151 39.81 44.09 18.02
CA ARG A 151 39.99 42.97 17.07
C ARG A 151 39.87 41.61 17.76
N GLU A 152 40.59 41.40 18.87
CA GLU A 152 40.57 40.13 19.60
C GLU A 152 39.17 39.77 20.13
N GLU A 153 38.41 40.77 20.59
CA GLU A 153 37.01 40.58 21.00
C GLU A 153 36.09 40.20 19.83
N LEU A 154 36.25 40.86 18.67
CA LEU A 154 35.53 40.53 17.43
C LEU A 154 35.86 39.09 16.95
N GLU A 155 37.14 38.74 16.89
CA GLU A 155 37.61 37.40 16.50
C GLU A 155 37.11 36.32 17.47
N ARG A 156 37.06 36.61 18.78
CA ARG A 156 36.52 35.70 19.78
C ARG A 156 35.05 35.42 19.56
N VAL A 157 34.23 36.46 19.35
CA VAL A 157 32.79 36.30 19.09
C VAL A 157 32.57 35.57 17.76
N LYS A 158 33.34 35.89 16.71
CA LYS A 158 33.30 35.15 15.44
C LYS A 158 33.61 33.67 15.63
N GLY A 159 34.66 33.32 16.37
CA GLY A 159 35.02 31.91 16.64
C GLY A 159 33.97 31.15 17.47
N GLU A 160 33.18 31.85 18.29
CA GLU A 160 32.01 31.28 18.96
C GLU A 160 30.83 31.08 17.97
N LEU A 161 30.60 32.05 17.08
CA LEU A 161 29.59 31.98 16.03
C LEU A 161 29.87 30.82 15.06
N ASP A 162 31.11 30.66 14.62
CA ASP A 162 31.53 29.58 13.71
C ASP A 162 31.27 28.19 14.33
N ARG A 163 31.55 28.02 15.63
CA ARG A 163 31.23 26.79 16.37
C ARG A 163 29.73 26.56 16.53
N PHE A 164 28.96 27.62 16.69
CA PHE A 164 27.50 27.53 16.69
C PHE A 164 26.97 27.08 15.32
N THR A 165 27.43 27.69 14.23
CA THR A 165 27.09 27.30 12.85
C THR A 165 27.40 25.83 12.58
N GLN A 166 28.57 25.33 12.99
CA GLN A 166 28.93 23.91 12.83
C GLN A 166 27.96 22.96 13.55
N ARG A 167 27.42 23.35 14.71
CA ARG A 167 26.43 22.55 15.45
C ARG A 167 25.06 22.52 14.77
N LEU A 168 24.74 23.50 13.92
CA LEU A 168 23.46 23.57 13.20
C LEU A 168 23.36 22.62 12.01
N GLY A 169 24.48 22.09 11.51
CA GLY A 169 24.52 21.25 10.30
C GLY A 169 23.42 20.18 10.22
N PRO A 170 23.22 19.33 11.25
CA PRO A 170 22.17 18.31 11.25
C PRO A 170 20.73 18.87 11.19
N LEU A 171 20.46 20.00 11.85
CA LEU A 171 19.15 20.64 11.83
C LEU A 171 18.88 21.28 10.47
N LEU A 172 19.89 21.93 9.88
CA LEU A 172 19.78 22.52 8.55
C LEU A 172 19.54 21.43 7.49
N GLN A 173 20.31 20.33 7.53
CA GLN A 173 20.13 19.19 6.63
C GLN A 173 18.72 18.57 6.76
N THR A 174 18.19 18.51 7.99
CA THR A 174 16.83 18.04 8.23
C THR A 174 15.79 18.98 7.61
N ALA A 175 15.95 20.30 7.80
CA ALA A 175 15.06 21.31 7.23
C ALA A 175 15.08 21.27 5.69
N GLU A 176 16.25 21.19 5.07
CA GLU A 176 16.41 21.04 3.62
C GLU A 176 15.72 19.79 3.10
N THR A 177 15.88 18.65 3.79
CA THR A 177 15.23 17.40 3.42
C THR A 177 13.71 17.52 3.49
N GLN A 178 13.16 18.23 4.48
CA GLN A 178 11.73 18.47 4.60
C GLN A 178 11.19 19.40 3.51
N LEU A 179 11.91 20.48 3.19
CA LEU A 179 11.58 21.39 2.10
C LEU A 179 11.60 20.68 0.74
N ALA A 180 12.58 19.82 0.49
CA ALA A 180 12.67 19.03 -0.74
C ALA A 180 11.47 18.10 -0.95
N ARG A 181 10.82 17.66 0.14
CA ARG A 181 9.63 16.78 0.10
C ARG A 181 8.32 17.54 -0.14
N LEU A 182 8.28 18.84 0.16
CA LEU A 182 7.05 19.63 0.17
C LEU A 182 6.34 19.65 -1.18
N ALA A 183 7.02 20.15 -2.22
CA ALA A 183 6.41 20.28 -3.55
C ALA A 183 5.98 18.92 -4.14
N PRO A 184 6.81 17.85 -4.10
CA PRO A 184 6.39 16.53 -4.55
C PRO A 184 5.21 15.94 -3.76
N ALA A 185 5.09 16.22 -2.47
CA ALA A 185 3.96 15.73 -1.67
C ALA A 185 2.65 16.41 -2.08
N VAL A 186 2.64 17.73 -2.21
CA VAL A 186 1.47 18.51 -2.62
C VAL A 186 1.02 18.13 -4.05
N GLU A 187 1.97 17.97 -4.96
CA GLU A 187 1.65 17.59 -6.35
C GLU A 187 1.03 16.19 -6.43
N ARG A 188 1.58 15.21 -5.72
CA ARG A 188 0.99 13.87 -5.65
C ARG A 188 -0.43 13.89 -5.07
N ALA A 189 -0.67 14.68 -4.04
CA ALA A 189 -2.00 14.83 -3.46
C ALA A 189 -3.02 15.40 -4.47
N ARG A 190 -2.62 16.42 -5.24
CA ARG A 190 -3.47 17.00 -6.31
C ARG A 190 -3.75 16.02 -7.44
N GLN A 191 -2.73 15.28 -7.87
CA GLN A 191 -2.88 14.25 -8.90
C GLN A 191 -3.83 13.13 -8.44
N ALA A 192 -3.73 12.70 -7.18
CA ALA A 192 -4.64 11.70 -6.62
C ALA A 192 -6.09 12.19 -6.56
N LEU A 193 -6.32 13.46 -6.16
CA LEU A 193 -7.66 14.06 -6.19
C LEU A 193 -8.25 14.10 -7.61
N LEU A 194 -7.46 14.50 -8.60
CA LEU A 194 -7.89 14.51 -10.01
C LEU A 194 -8.21 13.10 -10.50
N ALA A 195 -7.34 12.13 -10.20
CA ALA A 195 -7.56 10.73 -10.58
C ALA A 195 -8.83 10.15 -9.93
N ALA A 196 -9.07 10.44 -8.64
CA ALA A 196 -10.30 10.04 -7.96
C ALA A 196 -11.55 10.67 -8.60
N SER A 197 -11.49 11.96 -8.96
CA SER A 197 -12.59 12.63 -9.68
C SER A 197 -12.88 11.95 -11.02
N ASN A 198 -11.84 11.70 -11.83
CA ASN A 198 -11.97 11.04 -13.13
C ASN A 198 -12.53 9.61 -13.01
N ALA A 199 -12.14 8.88 -11.96
CA ALA A 199 -12.69 7.56 -11.67
C ALA A 199 -14.19 7.64 -11.37
N LEU A 200 -14.62 8.62 -10.56
CA LEU A 200 -16.05 8.85 -10.28
C LEU A 200 -16.84 9.29 -11.52
N ASP A 201 -16.25 10.11 -12.40
CA ASP A 201 -16.87 10.46 -13.68
C ASP A 201 -17.02 9.23 -14.58
N THR A 202 -16.03 8.33 -14.59
CA THR A 202 -16.10 7.06 -15.32
C THR A 202 -17.22 6.16 -14.78
N VAL A 203 -17.36 6.07 -13.45
CA VAL A 203 -18.45 5.31 -12.81
C VAL A 203 -19.82 5.91 -13.18
N ARG A 204 -19.97 7.23 -13.11
CA ARG A 204 -21.19 7.93 -13.54
C ARG A 204 -21.49 7.74 -15.03
N GLY A 205 -20.47 7.78 -15.89
CA GLY A 205 -20.60 7.51 -17.33
C GLY A 205 -21.10 6.10 -17.65
N LYS A 206 -20.89 5.14 -16.73
CA LYS A 206 -21.44 3.77 -16.83
C LYS A 206 -22.83 3.63 -16.17
N GLY A 207 -23.46 4.72 -15.75
CA GLY A 207 -24.76 4.71 -15.08
C GLY A 207 -24.73 4.15 -13.66
N LEU A 208 -23.54 4.04 -13.06
CA LEU A 208 -23.37 3.54 -11.69
C LEU A 208 -23.43 4.68 -10.68
N LYS A 209 -24.02 4.42 -9.52
CA LYS A 209 -24.10 5.34 -8.40
C LYS A 209 -22.81 5.28 -7.60
N ALA A 210 -22.36 6.43 -7.14
CA ALA A 210 -21.16 6.57 -6.32
C ALA A 210 -21.28 7.75 -5.34
N ASP A 211 -22.50 8.01 -4.84
CA ASP A 211 -22.82 9.22 -4.07
C ASP A 211 -22.00 9.31 -2.77
N ASP A 212 -21.83 8.19 -2.06
CA ASP A 212 -20.99 8.12 -0.85
C ASP A 212 -19.51 8.39 -1.17
N LEU A 213 -18.98 7.81 -2.26
CA LEU A 213 -17.60 8.05 -2.69
C LEU A 213 -17.38 9.51 -3.13
N ALA A 214 -18.36 10.09 -3.82
CA ALA A 214 -18.36 11.49 -4.20
C ALA A 214 -18.42 12.41 -2.97
N ALA A 215 -19.23 12.08 -1.96
CA ALA A 215 -19.29 12.82 -0.71
C ALA A 215 -17.96 12.76 0.06
N ARG A 216 -17.32 11.58 0.12
CA ARG A 216 -15.98 11.42 0.73
C ARG A 216 -14.91 12.22 0.01
N LEU A 217 -14.94 12.24 -1.33
CA LEU A 217 -14.00 13.07 -2.12
C LEU A 217 -14.27 14.57 -1.88
N ALA A 218 -15.55 14.98 -1.88
CA ALA A 218 -15.94 16.37 -1.62
C ALA A 218 -15.53 16.84 -0.22
N ALA A 219 -15.55 15.94 0.78
CA ALA A 219 -15.07 16.23 2.13
C ALA A 219 -13.56 16.57 2.19
N LEU A 220 -12.78 16.29 1.14
CA LEU A 220 -11.38 16.71 1.03
C LEU A 220 -11.19 18.15 0.51
N ALA A 221 -12.26 18.83 0.09
CA ALA A 221 -12.17 20.18 -0.45
C ALA A 221 -11.52 21.19 0.52
N PRO A 222 -11.84 21.22 1.83
CA PRO A 222 -11.17 22.11 2.78
C PRO A 222 -9.67 21.85 2.88
N GLU A 223 -9.24 20.59 2.80
CA GLU A 223 -7.82 20.23 2.84
C GLU A 223 -7.11 20.68 1.55
N LEU A 224 -7.73 20.55 0.38
CA LEU A 224 -7.22 21.12 -0.87
C LEU A 224 -7.07 22.64 -0.79
N THR A 225 -8.03 23.35 -0.18
CA THR A 225 -7.92 24.80 0.05
C THR A 225 -6.68 25.14 0.87
N LYS A 226 -6.42 24.41 1.97
CA LYS A 226 -5.23 24.63 2.79
C LYS A 226 -3.93 24.26 2.07
N LEU A 227 -3.94 23.21 1.25
CA LEU A 227 -2.79 22.87 0.38
C LEU A 227 -2.50 23.99 -0.64
N ASN A 228 -3.54 24.66 -1.16
CA ASN A 228 -3.39 25.80 -2.07
C ASN A 228 -2.91 27.07 -1.38
N GLN A 229 -3.27 27.27 -0.11
CA GLN A 229 -2.72 28.34 0.74
C GLN A 229 -1.22 28.12 1.02
N GLY A 230 -0.76 26.87 1.04
CA GLY A 230 0.65 26.51 1.05
C GLY A 230 1.33 26.57 2.42
N ALA A 231 2.59 26.16 2.45
CA ALA A 231 3.36 26.02 3.69
C ALA A 231 3.70 27.35 4.38
N GLY A 232 3.69 28.47 3.66
CA GLY A 232 3.93 29.79 4.27
C GLY A 232 2.85 30.18 5.29
N GLN A 233 1.62 29.71 5.12
CA GLN A 233 0.52 29.95 6.07
C GLN A 233 0.35 28.81 7.08
N HIS A 234 0.65 27.57 6.67
CA HIS A 234 0.29 26.37 7.45
C HIS A 234 1.46 25.62 8.06
N GLY A 235 2.71 26.01 7.76
CA GLY A 235 3.90 25.24 8.13
C GLY A 235 4.22 24.13 7.13
N VAL A 236 5.51 23.84 6.97
CA VAL A 236 6.01 22.84 6.01
C VAL A 236 5.60 21.42 6.42
N GLN A 237 5.79 21.07 7.70
CA GLN A 237 5.50 19.73 8.19
C GLN A 237 4.00 19.40 8.10
N GLU A 238 3.15 20.31 8.56
CA GLU A 238 1.70 20.18 8.54
C GLU A 238 1.18 20.09 7.11
N THR A 239 1.77 20.85 6.17
CA THR A 239 1.41 20.79 4.75
C THR A 239 1.79 19.45 4.13
N VAL A 240 2.97 18.89 4.45
CA VAL A 240 3.40 17.57 3.99
C VAL A 240 2.51 16.47 4.56
N GLN A 241 2.19 16.51 5.85
CA GLN A 241 1.30 15.55 6.50
C GLN A 241 -0.10 15.59 5.89
N ARG A 242 -0.67 16.80 5.73
CA ARG A 242 -1.95 17.01 5.06
C ARG A 242 -1.95 16.45 3.64
N ALA A 243 -0.89 16.72 2.87
CA ALA A 243 -0.77 16.19 1.51
C ALA A 243 -0.76 14.65 1.51
N GLY A 244 -0.06 14.02 2.46
CA GLY A 244 -0.07 12.56 2.65
C GLY A 244 -1.46 12.01 2.98
N GLU A 245 -2.21 12.68 3.86
CA GLU A 245 -3.58 12.25 4.18
C GLU A 245 -4.54 12.38 2.99
N VAL A 246 -4.47 13.51 2.28
CA VAL A 246 -5.27 13.75 1.07
C VAL A 246 -4.96 12.72 0.00
N LEU A 247 -3.67 12.45 -0.25
CA LEU A 247 -3.22 11.41 -1.17
C LEU A 247 -3.86 10.06 -0.83
N ARG A 248 -3.70 9.58 0.40
CA ARG A 248 -4.23 8.28 0.82
C ARG A 248 -5.76 8.21 0.67
N LYS A 249 -6.49 9.22 1.18
CA LYS A 249 -7.96 9.24 1.11
C LYS A 249 -8.47 9.31 -0.33
N ALA A 250 -7.80 10.08 -1.20
CA ALA A 250 -8.15 10.15 -2.62
C ALA A 250 -7.88 8.83 -3.35
N GLU A 251 -6.75 8.17 -3.06
CA GLU A 251 -6.44 6.85 -3.61
C GLU A 251 -7.44 5.78 -3.15
N ASP A 252 -7.84 5.78 -1.88
CA ASP A 252 -8.88 4.90 -1.35
C ASP A 252 -10.20 5.05 -2.14
N VAL A 253 -10.64 6.30 -2.36
CA VAL A 253 -11.83 6.61 -3.17
C VAL A 253 -11.66 6.14 -4.63
N ARG A 254 -10.51 6.41 -5.25
CA ARG A 254 -10.23 6.01 -6.63
C ARG A 254 -10.32 4.49 -6.78
N THR A 255 -9.63 3.73 -5.94
CA THR A 255 -9.60 2.27 -6.01
C THR A 255 -10.97 1.67 -5.74
N GLU A 256 -11.75 2.24 -4.83
CA GLU A 256 -13.13 1.78 -4.61
C GLU A 256 -14.03 2.08 -5.81
N ALA A 257 -13.90 3.26 -6.42
CA ALA A 257 -14.65 3.65 -7.62
C ALA A 257 -14.33 2.73 -8.81
N GLU A 258 -13.05 2.42 -9.04
CA GLU A 258 -12.59 1.54 -10.13
C GLU A 258 -13.13 0.10 -10.02
N ARG A 259 -13.41 -0.37 -8.80
CA ARG A 259 -13.97 -1.72 -8.56
C ARG A 259 -15.47 -1.82 -8.83
N LEU A 260 -16.22 -0.71 -8.84
CA LEU A 260 -17.68 -0.75 -9.00
C LEU A 260 -18.10 -1.35 -10.36
N PRO A 261 -17.52 -0.95 -11.51
CA PRO A 261 -17.83 -1.57 -12.80
C PRO A 261 -17.48 -3.05 -12.88
N GLU A 262 -16.37 -3.47 -12.28
CA GLU A 262 -15.96 -4.88 -12.26
C GLU A 262 -16.97 -5.73 -11.47
N ARG A 263 -17.38 -5.24 -10.29
CA ARG A 263 -18.38 -5.89 -9.44
C ARG A 263 -19.73 -6.00 -10.14
N ALA A 264 -20.15 -4.94 -10.82
CA ALA A 264 -21.35 -4.92 -11.64
C ALA A 264 -21.31 -6.00 -12.74
N ALA A 265 -20.24 -6.05 -13.53
CA ALA A 265 -20.05 -7.02 -14.60
C ALA A 265 -19.99 -8.48 -14.08
N GLU A 266 -19.36 -8.69 -12.93
CA GLU A 266 -19.30 -10.01 -12.31
C GLU A 266 -20.68 -10.51 -11.89
N ILE A 267 -21.49 -9.66 -11.26
CA ILE A 267 -22.88 -9.99 -10.90
C ILE A 267 -23.68 -10.32 -12.16
N ASP A 268 -23.56 -9.50 -13.20
CA ASP A 268 -24.29 -9.70 -14.47
C ASP A 268 -23.92 -11.05 -15.11
N LYS A 269 -22.62 -11.40 -15.13
CA LYS A 269 -22.14 -12.70 -15.63
C LYS A 269 -22.69 -13.87 -14.81
N ARG A 270 -22.65 -13.78 -13.47
CA ARG A 270 -23.17 -14.81 -12.57
C ARG A 270 -24.67 -15.01 -12.77
N MET A 271 -25.43 -13.93 -12.97
CA MET A 271 -26.86 -13.99 -13.26
C MET A 271 -27.16 -14.73 -14.56
N VAL A 272 -26.45 -14.42 -15.64
CA VAL A 272 -26.60 -15.13 -16.92
C VAL A 272 -26.30 -16.62 -16.73
N SER A 273 -25.19 -16.96 -16.07
CA SER A 273 -24.81 -18.36 -15.82
C SER A 273 -25.87 -19.12 -15.01
N LEU A 274 -26.42 -18.51 -13.96
CA LEU A 274 -27.45 -19.13 -13.12
C LEU A 274 -28.80 -19.25 -13.85
N ARG A 275 -29.17 -18.31 -14.72
CA ARG A 275 -30.35 -18.44 -15.60
C ARG A 275 -30.20 -19.65 -16.52
N THR A 276 -29.04 -19.78 -17.19
CA THR A 276 -28.77 -20.94 -18.05
C THR A 276 -28.82 -22.25 -17.26
N ARG A 277 -28.27 -22.27 -16.05
CA ARG A 277 -28.34 -23.47 -15.19
C ARG A 277 -29.76 -23.80 -14.76
N THR A 278 -30.56 -22.78 -14.43
CA THR A 278 -31.99 -22.95 -14.10
C THR A 278 -32.71 -23.62 -15.26
N GLN A 279 -32.54 -23.12 -16.49
CA GLN A 279 -33.13 -23.71 -17.69
C GLN A 279 -32.67 -25.15 -17.92
N ALA A 280 -31.38 -25.43 -17.73
CA ALA A 280 -30.83 -26.78 -17.89
C ALA A 280 -31.43 -27.77 -16.87
N ILE A 281 -31.65 -27.33 -15.63
CA ILE A 281 -32.30 -28.15 -14.60
C ILE A 281 -33.78 -28.36 -14.94
N THR A 282 -34.50 -27.34 -15.42
CA THR A 282 -35.89 -27.49 -15.89
C THR A 282 -36.00 -28.61 -16.93
N THR A 283 -35.18 -28.57 -17.98
CA THR A 283 -35.20 -29.60 -19.04
C THR A 283 -34.76 -30.98 -18.55
N ARG A 284 -33.87 -31.06 -17.54
CA ARG A 284 -33.52 -32.35 -16.92
C ARG A 284 -34.64 -32.89 -16.04
N ALA A 285 -35.32 -32.03 -15.29
CA ALA A 285 -36.42 -32.41 -14.40
C ALA A 285 -37.59 -33.05 -15.18
N GLU A 286 -37.87 -32.58 -16.40
CA GLU A 286 -38.86 -33.19 -17.31
C GLU A 286 -38.59 -34.68 -17.62
N LYS A 287 -37.33 -35.13 -17.52
CA LYS A 287 -36.94 -36.53 -17.75
C LYS A 287 -37.15 -37.43 -16.54
N VAL A 288 -37.42 -36.86 -15.36
CA VAL A 288 -37.57 -37.62 -14.11
C VAL A 288 -38.86 -38.45 -14.13
N ASP A 289 -39.98 -37.90 -14.62
CA ASP A 289 -41.25 -38.62 -14.67
C ASP A 289 -41.22 -39.90 -15.54
N PRO A 290 -40.63 -39.88 -16.75
CA PRO A 290 -40.38 -41.11 -17.51
C PRO A 290 -39.52 -42.13 -16.75
N VAL A 291 -38.45 -41.69 -16.09
CA VAL A 291 -37.56 -42.56 -15.30
C VAL A 291 -38.30 -43.18 -14.12
N LEU A 292 -39.09 -42.40 -13.37
CA LEU A 292 -39.93 -42.90 -12.28
C LEU A 292 -40.97 -43.90 -12.79
N SER A 293 -41.53 -43.68 -13.97
CA SER A 293 -42.49 -44.61 -14.58
C SER A 293 -41.86 -45.96 -14.91
N GLU A 294 -40.63 -45.97 -15.45
CA GLU A 294 -39.86 -47.21 -15.67
C GLU A 294 -39.50 -47.90 -14.35
N LEU A 295 -39.09 -47.12 -13.34
CA LEU A 295 -38.80 -47.65 -12.00
C LEU A 295 -40.03 -48.34 -11.39
N ARG A 296 -41.21 -47.69 -11.42
CA ARG A 296 -42.48 -48.25 -10.92
C ARG A 296 -42.89 -49.53 -11.65
N ARG A 297 -42.60 -49.63 -12.95
CA ARG A 297 -42.95 -50.81 -13.74
C ARG A 297 -42.06 -52.02 -13.44
N ARG A 298 -40.78 -51.79 -13.15
CA ARG A 298 -39.75 -52.84 -13.16
C ARG A 298 -39.22 -53.23 -11.78
N TYR A 299 -39.37 -52.37 -10.78
CA TYR A 299 -38.74 -52.54 -9.47
C TYR A 299 -39.74 -52.40 -8.32
N SER A 300 -39.37 -52.89 -7.14
CA SER A 300 -40.18 -52.79 -5.93
C SER A 300 -40.33 -51.33 -5.46
N ALA A 301 -41.31 -51.05 -4.61
CA ALA A 301 -41.56 -49.70 -4.08
C ALA A 301 -40.33 -49.10 -3.37
N ALA A 302 -39.58 -49.92 -2.64
CA ALA A 302 -38.36 -49.51 -1.94
C ALA A 302 -37.28 -48.90 -2.87
N CYS A 303 -37.32 -49.21 -4.16
CA CYS A 303 -36.36 -48.70 -5.14
C CYS A 303 -36.64 -47.26 -5.59
N TRP A 304 -37.86 -46.74 -5.43
CA TRP A 304 -38.28 -45.46 -6.03
C TRP A 304 -39.16 -44.57 -5.16
N GLN A 305 -39.77 -45.09 -4.09
CA GLN A 305 -40.73 -44.32 -3.29
C GLN A 305 -40.12 -43.05 -2.68
N ASP A 306 -38.84 -43.08 -2.32
CA ASP A 306 -38.07 -41.92 -1.84
C ASP A 306 -37.92 -40.82 -2.89
N LEU A 307 -38.00 -41.17 -4.17
CA LEU A 307 -37.82 -40.26 -5.31
C LEU A 307 -39.13 -39.69 -5.86
N GLN A 308 -40.28 -40.14 -5.33
CA GLN A 308 -41.58 -39.83 -5.93
C GLN A 308 -41.91 -38.33 -5.99
N HIS A 309 -41.37 -37.54 -5.05
CA HIS A 309 -41.62 -36.10 -4.94
C HIS A 309 -40.56 -35.24 -5.62
N VAL A 310 -39.53 -35.85 -6.21
CA VAL A 310 -38.43 -35.12 -6.87
C VAL A 310 -38.95 -34.21 -8.00
N PRO A 311 -39.91 -34.63 -8.87
CA PRO A 311 -40.44 -33.74 -9.91
C PRO A 311 -41.08 -32.47 -9.35
N GLU A 312 -41.98 -32.60 -8.34
CA GLU A 312 -42.65 -31.44 -7.75
C GLU A 312 -41.67 -30.54 -7.00
N GLN A 313 -40.72 -31.13 -6.25
CA GLN A 313 -39.67 -30.39 -5.54
C GLN A 313 -38.76 -29.64 -6.51
N ALA A 314 -38.38 -30.26 -7.63
CA ALA A 314 -37.58 -29.62 -8.66
C ALA A 314 -38.32 -28.44 -9.30
N ALA A 315 -39.60 -28.61 -9.65
CA ALA A 315 -40.43 -27.53 -10.20
C ALA A 315 -40.56 -26.35 -9.21
N GLN A 316 -40.79 -26.64 -7.92
CA GLN A 316 -40.87 -25.61 -6.88
C GLN A 316 -39.53 -24.88 -6.70
N SER A 317 -38.42 -25.62 -6.70
CA SER A 317 -37.07 -25.07 -6.51
C SER A 317 -36.65 -24.20 -7.70
N VAL A 318 -36.95 -24.63 -8.93
CA VAL A 318 -36.75 -23.82 -10.14
C VAL A 318 -37.57 -22.52 -10.07
N LYS A 319 -38.86 -22.60 -9.72
CA LYS A 319 -39.71 -21.40 -9.57
C LYS A 319 -39.15 -20.43 -8.53
N GLN A 320 -38.69 -20.95 -7.39
CA GLN A 320 -38.06 -20.13 -6.35
C GLN A 320 -36.72 -19.52 -6.82
N ALA A 321 -35.91 -20.27 -7.56
CA ALA A 321 -34.67 -19.77 -8.17
C ALA A 321 -34.95 -18.61 -9.14
N GLU A 322 -35.98 -18.72 -9.99
CA GLU A 322 -36.39 -17.66 -10.92
C GLU A 322 -36.86 -16.40 -10.20
N VAL A 323 -37.68 -16.53 -9.15
CA VAL A 323 -38.09 -15.40 -8.30
C VAL A 323 -36.86 -14.72 -7.70
N THR A 324 -35.97 -15.52 -7.08
CA THR A 324 -34.77 -15.00 -6.42
C THR A 324 -33.80 -14.34 -7.42
N LEU A 325 -33.72 -14.84 -8.66
CA LEU A 325 -32.95 -14.22 -9.75
C LEU A 325 -33.53 -12.87 -10.18
N ARG A 326 -34.86 -12.71 -10.18
CA ARG A 326 -35.51 -11.40 -10.41
C ARG A 326 -35.20 -10.41 -9.29
N GLU A 327 -35.27 -10.87 -8.05
CA GLU A 327 -34.90 -10.03 -6.89
C GLU A 327 -33.40 -9.67 -6.90
N ALA A 328 -32.54 -10.57 -7.35
CA ALA A 328 -31.11 -10.29 -7.56
C ALA A 328 -30.90 -9.25 -8.66
N GLN A 329 -31.66 -9.30 -9.76
CA GLN A 329 -31.67 -8.26 -10.79
C GLN A 329 -32.09 -6.92 -10.22
N GLN A 330 -33.19 -6.87 -9.48
CA GLN A 330 -33.65 -5.64 -8.85
C GLN A 330 -32.58 -5.06 -7.91
N ALA A 331 -31.97 -5.90 -7.06
CA ALA A 331 -30.89 -5.46 -6.19
C ALA A 331 -29.66 -4.97 -6.98
N ARG A 332 -29.36 -5.58 -8.13
CA ARG A 332 -28.29 -5.15 -9.04
C ARG A 332 -28.58 -3.81 -9.72
N ASP A 333 -29.83 -3.56 -10.11
CA ASP A 333 -30.27 -2.30 -10.74
C ASP A 333 -30.31 -1.16 -9.71
N GLU A 334 -30.76 -1.45 -8.50
CA GLU A 334 -30.72 -0.55 -7.34
C GLU A 334 -29.30 -0.40 -6.75
N GLN A 335 -28.35 -1.21 -7.21
CA GLN A 335 -26.94 -1.24 -6.81
C GLN A 335 -26.71 -1.62 -5.33
N ARG A 336 -27.62 -2.43 -4.76
CA ARG A 336 -27.48 -3.11 -3.47
C ARG A 336 -26.61 -4.35 -3.61
N TRP A 337 -25.31 -4.13 -3.76
CA TRP A 337 -24.36 -5.17 -4.17
C TRP A 337 -24.29 -6.39 -3.24
N ALA A 338 -24.36 -6.18 -1.93
CA ALA A 338 -24.34 -7.27 -0.95
C ALA A 338 -25.58 -8.16 -1.08
N ASP A 339 -26.75 -7.54 -1.24
CA ASP A 339 -28.02 -8.24 -1.40
C ASP A 339 -28.06 -9.04 -2.70
N ALA A 340 -27.62 -8.46 -3.82
CA ALA A 340 -27.52 -9.16 -5.09
C ALA A 340 -26.60 -10.39 -4.96
N THR A 341 -25.44 -10.23 -4.31
CA THR A 341 -24.49 -11.34 -4.10
C THR A 341 -25.08 -12.46 -3.23
N SER A 342 -25.76 -12.11 -2.14
CA SER A 342 -26.42 -13.07 -1.24
C SER A 342 -27.53 -13.86 -1.96
N ARG A 343 -28.35 -13.17 -2.77
CA ARG A 343 -29.41 -13.80 -3.56
C ARG A 343 -28.84 -14.77 -4.61
N LEU A 344 -27.76 -14.40 -5.29
CA LEU A 344 -27.08 -15.31 -6.23
C LEU A 344 -26.48 -16.55 -5.54
N ALA A 345 -25.94 -16.39 -4.34
CA ALA A 345 -25.46 -17.53 -3.55
C ALA A 345 -26.61 -18.48 -3.16
N THR A 346 -27.76 -17.91 -2.78
CA THR A 346 -28.98 -18.67 -2.47
C THR A 346 -29.47 -19.47 -3.69
N VAL A 347 -29.55 -18.83 -4.86
CA VAL A 347 -29.91 -19.50 -6.12
C VAL A 347 -28.94 -20.63 -6.42
N ARG A 348 -27.63 -20.40 -6.29
CA ARG A 348 -26.61 -21.45 -6.54
C ARG A 348 -26.81 -22.66 -5.64
N ALA A 349 -27.03 -22.44 -4.34
CA ALA A 349 -27.25 -23.51 -3.38
C ALA A 349 -28.51 -24.32 -3.73
N LEU A 350 -29.63 -23.62 -3.99
CA LEU A 350 -30.89 -24.24 -4.37
C LEU A 350 -30.77 -25.08 -5.65
N LEU A 351 -30.13 -24.53 -6.69
CA LEU A 351 -29.93 -25.23 -7.96
C LEU A 351 -28.99 -26.42 -7.81
N ASN A 352 -27.94 -26.35 -6.97
CA ASN A 352 -27.07 -27.49 -6.71
C ASN A 352 -27.84 -28.66 -6.09
N THR A 353 -28.60 -28.40 -5.02
CA THR A 353 -29.41 -29.44 -4.36
C THR A 353 -30.48 -30.01 -5.29
N THR A 354 -31.10 -29.16 -6.11
CA THR A 354 -32.10 -29.61 -7.10
C THR A 354 -31.47 -30.51 -8.17
N ASP A 355 -30.29 -30.13 -8.66
CA ASP A 355 -29.56 -30.89 -9.69
C ASP A 355 -29.16 -32.27 -9.19
N GLU A 356 -28.70 -32.37 -7.94
CA GLU A 356 -28.40 -33.65 -7.28
C GLU A 356 -29.64 -34.54 -7.16
N ALA A 357 -30.78 -33.98 -6.74
CA ALA A 357 -32.03 -34.71 -6.62
C ALA A 357 -32.55 -35.22 -7.98
N VAL A 358 -32.49 -34.38 -9.03
CA VAL A 358 -32.91 -34.74 -10.39
C VAL A 358 -32.02 -35.85 -10.98
N SER A 359 -30.70 -35.76 -10.79
CA SER A 359 -29.76 -36.80 -11.25
C SER A 359 -29.95 -38.12 -10.51
N ALA A 360 -30.31 -38.08 -9.22
CA ALA A 360 -30.47 -39.28 -8.40
C ALA A 360 -31.46 -40.30 -8.98
N ALA A 361 -32.54 -39.87 -9.64
CA ALA A 361 -33.50 -40.77 -10.25
C ALA A 361 -32.93 -41.54 -11.46
N GLY A 362 -32.21 -40.84 -12.34
CA GLY A 362 -31.55 -41.46 -13.49
C GLY A 362 -30.45 -42.42 -13.06
N ASP A 363 -29.61 -42.00 -12.13
CA ASP A 363 -28.54 -42.82 -11.55
C ASP A 363 -29.11 -44.06 -10.86
N ARG A 364 -30.23 -43.91 -10.14
CA ARG A 364 -30.95 -45.02 -9.50
C ARG A 364 -31.38 -46.06 -10.53
N LEU A 365 -32.07 -45.64 -11.60
CA LEU A 365 -32.50 -46.56 -12.65
C LEU A 365 -31.32 -47.29 -13.31
N GLN A 366 -30.25 -46.57 -13.67
CA GLN A 366 -29.07 -47.18 -14.28
C GLN A 366 -28.40 -48.22 -13.37
N ARG A 367 -28.27 -47.92 -12.07
CA ARG A 367 -27.69 -48.86 -11.09
C ARG A 367 -28.55 -50.09 -10.91
N LEU A 368 -29.87 -49.91 -10.83
CA LEU A 368 -30.83 -51.01 -10.72
C LEU A 368 -30.84 -51.88 -11.98
N ASP A 369 -30.77 -51.28 -13.17
CA ASP A 369 -30.63 -51.99 -14.44
C ASP A 369 -29.38 -52.87 -14.43
N SER A 370 -28.24 -52.28 -14.11
CA SER A 370 -26.96 -53.00 -14.08
C SER A 370 -26.96 -54.19 -13.12
N VAL A 371 -27.47 -54.02 -11.89
CA VAL A 371 -27.45 -55.10 -10.89
C VAL A 371 -28.52 -56.15 -11.15
N SER A 372 -29.67 -55.75 -11.70
CA SER A 372 -30.72 -56.70 -12.06
C SER A 372 -30.32 -57.58 -13.24
N PHE A 373 -29.48 -57.05 -14.14
CA PHE A 373 -28.91 -57.81 -15.26
C PHE A 373 -27.83 -58.78 -14.81
N ASP A 374 -26.88 -58.33 -13.99
CA ASP A 374 -25.81 -59.17 -13.46
C ASP A 374 -25.50 -58.82 -11.99
N ARG A 375 -26.23 -59.48 -11.09
CA ARG A 375 -26.01 -59.34 -9.64
C ARG A 375 -24.69 -59.95 -9.19
N GLN A 376 -24.17 -60.92 -9.94
CA GLN A 376 -23.03 -61.70 -9.47
C GLN A 376 -21.75 -60.88 -9.46
N LYS A 377 -21.62 -59.97 -10.44
CA LYS A 377 -20.56 -58.96 -10.45
C LYS A 377 -20.50 -58.13 -9.16
N GLU A 378 -21.65 -57.70 -8.64
CA GLU A 378 -21.72 -56.90 -7.42
C GLU A 378 -21.41 -57.72 -6.16
N ILE A 379 -21.85 -58.99 -6.11
CA ILE A 379 -21.53 -59.93 -5.04
C ILE A 379 -20.02 -60.21 -5.01
N GLU A 380 -19.44 -60.55 -6.16
CA GLU A 380 -18.01 -60.89 -6.27
C GLU A 380 -17.12 -59.70 -5.91
N ARG A 381 -17.47 -58.50 -6.38
CA ARG A 381 -16.78 -57.26 -6.01
C ARG A 381 -16.79 -57.04 -4.50
N THR A 382 -17.92 -57.25 -3.85
CA THR A 382 -18.07 -57.08 -2.40
C THR A 382 -17.30 -58.15 -1.63
N ARG A 383 -17.40 -59.42 -2.04
CA ARG A 383 -16.61 -60.53 -1.48
C ARG A 383 -15.11 -60.30 -1.65
N PHE A 384 -14.69 -59.73 -2.77
CA PHE A 384 -13.28 -59.41 -3.00
C PHE A 384 -12.78 -58.37 -2.00
N ALA A 385 -13.50 -57.26 -1.82
CA ALA A 385 -13.13 -56.23 -0.85
C ALA A 385 -13.04 -56.77 0.59
N VAL A 386 -13.99 -57.60 1.02
CA VAL A 386 -13.97 -58.22 2.35
C VAL A 386 -12.80 -59.20 2.49
N ARG A 387 -12.58 -60.08 1.50
CA ARG A 387 -11.44 -61.03 1.52
C ARG A 387 -10.09 -60.32 1.53
N ASP A 388 -9.96 -59.22 0.81
CA ASP A 388 -8.73 -58.43 0.79
C ASP A 388 -8.46 -57.80 2.16
N ALA A 389 -9.48 -57.22 2.79
CA ALA A 389 -9.40 -56.71 4.16
C ALA A 389 -9.07 -57.82 5.18
N GLN A 390 -9.70 -59.00 5.08
CA GLN A 390 -9.41 -60.16 5.93
C GLN A 390 -7.95 -60.64 5.75
N ARG A 391 -7.46 -60.70 4.51
CA ARG A 391 -6.06 -61.05 4.22
C ARG A 391 -5.11 -60.05 4.87
N LEU A 392 -5.41 -58.75 4.81
CA LEU A 392 -4.60 -57.72 5.44
C LEU A 392 -4.60 -57.84 6.97
N ALA A 393 -5.76 -58.13 7.57
CA ALA A 393 -5.93 -58.33 9.01
C ALA A 393 -5.14 -59.55 9.53
N MET A 394 -5.02 -60.60 8.72
CA MET A 394 -4.22 -61.80 9.01
C MET A 394 -2.72 -61.65 8.74
N ALA A 395 -2.31 -60.64 7.97
CA ALA A 395 -0.92 -60.53 7.52
C ALA A 395 0.07 -60.41 8.71
N GLY A 396 1.01 -61.36 8.78
CA GLY A 396 2.03 -61.43 9.83
C GLY A 396 1.54 -61.97 11.18
N ARG A 397 0.34 -62.57 11.25
CA ARG A 397 -0.27 -63.08 12.48
C ARG A 397 -0.87 -64.47 12.28
N SER A 398 -0.84 -65.29 13.32
CA SER A 398 -1.53 -66.59 13.38
C SER A 398 -2.97 -66.47 13.90
N THR A 399 -3.28 -65.43 14.68
CA THR A 399 -4.62 -65.13 15.20
C THR A 399 -4.99 -63.70 14.84
N PRO A 400 -6.15 -63.45 14.20
CA PRO A 400 -6.56 -62.10 13.84
C PRO A 400 -6.97 -61.31 15.08
N ASP A 401 -6.69 -60.00 15.07
CA ASP A 401 -7.14 -59.09 16.13
C ASP A 401 -8.69 -59.02 16.10
N PRO A 402 -9.40 -59.32 17.20
CA PRO A 402 -10.85 -59.27 17.26
C PRO A 402 -11.46 -57.93 16.83
N ARG A 403 -10.73 -56.82 16.99
CA ARG A 403 -11.17 -55.47 16.58
C ARG A 403 -11.34 -55.35 15.07
N HIS A 404 -10.55 -56.10 14.30
CA HIS A 404 -10.61 -56.10 12.84
C HIS A 404 -11.39 -57.31 12.31
N ALA A 405 -11.28 -58.46 12.97
CA ALA A 405 -11.94 -59.70 12.56
C ALA A 405 -13.47 -59.60 12.65
N ARG A 406 -13.99 -59.17 13.80
CA ARG A 406 -15.43 -59.18 14.08
C ARG A 406 -16.23 -58.32 13.10
N PRO A 407 -15.84 -57.06 12.79
CA PRO A 407 -16.54 -56.27 11.77
C PRO A 407 -16.52 -56.90 10.37
N LEU A 408 -15.45 -57.63 10.00
CA LEU A 408 -15.34 -58.30 8.70
C LEU A 408 -16.20 -59.57 8.64
N ASP A 409 -16.27 -60.34 9.72
CA ASP A 409 -17.14 -61.52 9.80
C ASP A 409 -18.62 -61.11 9.78
N ASP A 410 -18.97 -60.05 10.53
CA ASP A 410 -20.30 -59.43 10.47
C ASP A 410 -20.62 -58.95 9.05
N ALA A 411 -19.64 -58.40 8.33
CA ALA A 411 -19.79 -57.94 6.95
C ALA A 411 -20.04 -59.11 5.96
N VAL A 412 -19.44 -60.29 6.17
CA VAL A 412 -19.77 -61.50 5.40
C VAL A 412 -21.22 -61.91 5.65
N ALA A 413 -21.63 -62.02 6.91
CA ALA A 413 -23.00 -62.42 7.27
C ALA A 413 -24.05 -61.42 6.76
N ARG A 414 -23.72 -60.12 6.74
CA ARG A 414 -24.54 -59.06 6.14
C ARG A 414 -24.69 -59.25 4.63
N LEU A 415 -23.60 -59.52 3.91
CA LEU A 415 -23.65 -59.80 2.48
C LEU A 415 -24.49 -61.04 2.16
N ASP A 416 -24.31 -62.15 2.90
CA ASP A 416 -25.07 -63.38 2.67
C ASP A 416 -26.58 -63.17 2.92
N ARG A 417 -26.94 -62.40 3.95
CA ARG A 417 -28.35 -61.99 4.18
C ARG A 417 -28.89 -61.12 3.06
N ALA A 418 -28.11 -60.16 2.56
CA ALA A 418 -28.51 -59.31 1.44
C ALA A 418 -28.76 -60.12 0.16
N VAL A 419 -27.94 -61.15 -0.11
CA VAL A 419 -28.12 -62.06 -1.24
C VAL A 419 -29.35 -62.96 -1.04
N ALA A 420 -29.54 -63.50 0.16
CA ALA A 420 -30.70 -64.32 0.49
C ALA A 420 -32.02 -63.52 0.39
N GLY A 421 -31.98 -62.21 0.63
CA GLY A 421 -33.14 -61.32 0.47
C GLY A 421 -33.56 -61.08 -0.99
N LEU A 422 -32.81 -61.54 -2.00
CA LEU A 422 -33.12 -61.35 -3.41
C LEU A 422 -34.16 -62.36 -3.95
N GLU A 423 -35.31 -62.44 -3.29
CA GLU A 423 -36.40 -63.37 -3.60
C GLU A 423 -37.60 -62.70 -4.26
N GLY A 424 -38.43 -63.49 -4.95
CA GLY A 424 -39.67 -63.04 -5.59
C GLY A 424 -39.50 -62.38 -6.96
N ARG A 425 -40.60 -61.83 -7.50
CA ARG A 425 -40.65 -61.26 -8.86
C ARG A 425 -39.92 -59.91 -8.97
N HIS A 426 -40.01 -59.07 -7.94
CA HIS A 426 -39.31 -57.78 -7.87
C HIS A 426 -38.56 -57.67 -6.53
N PRO A 427 -37.36 -58.28 -6.44
CA PRO A 427 -36.52 -58.16 -5.26
C PRO A 427 -36.22 -56.70 -4.90
N ASP A 428 -35.93 -56.44 -3.63
CA ASP A 428 -35.42 -55.14 -3.18
C ASP A 428 -33.94 -54.95 -3.55
N TRP A 429 -33.73 -54.67 -4.83
CA TRP A 429 -32.42 -54.40 -5.40
C TRP A 429 -31.76 -53.15 -4.79
N TRP A 430 -32.55 -52.21 -4.28
CA TRP A 430 -32.01 -50.99 -3.67
C TRP A 430 -31.43 -51.26 -2.28
N HIS A 431 -32.15 -52.03 -1.47
CA HIS A 431 -31.61 -52.52 -0.20
C HIS A 431 -30.33 -53.34 -0.43
N PHE A 432 -30.34 -54.26 -1.40
CA PHE A 432 -29.16 -55.05 -1.75
C PHE A 432 -27.96 -54.16 -2.12
N LEU A 433 -28.12 -53.19 -3.03
CA LEU A 433 -27.05 -52.27 -3.43
C LEU A 433 -26.54 -51.39 -2.30
N THR A 434 -27.43 -50.92 -1.43
CA THR A 434 -27.06 -50.08 -0.28
C THR A 434 -26.28 -50.90 0.74
N GLU A 435 -26.69 -52.14 0.95
CA GLU A 435 -26.05 -53.06 1.90
C GLU A 435 -24.69 -53.54 1.40
N THR A 436 -24.54 -53.89 0.11
CA THR A 436 -23.23 -54.25 -0.46
C THR A 436 -22.24 -53.10 -0.40
N GLU A 437 -22.70 -51.87 -0.62
CA GLU A 437 -21.88 -50.67 -0.46
C GLU A 437 -21.46 -50.44 1.00
N ALA A 438 -22.39 -50.55 1.96
CA ALA A 438 -22.09 -50.44 3.38
C ALA A 438 -21.11 -51.53 3.87
N VAL A 439 -21.21 -52.75 3.34
CA VAL A 439 -20.25 -53.84 3.57
C VAL A 439 -18.86 -53.45 3.06
N ARG A 440 -18.75 -52.92 1.84
CA ARG A 440 -17.45 -52.45 1.29
C ARG A 440 -16.86 -51.31 2.11
N GLN A 441 -17.67 -50.36 2.57
CA GLN A 441 -17.21 -49.26 3.42
C GLN A 441 -16.71 -49.77 4.78
N THR A 442 -17.35 -50.80 5.34
CA THR A 442 -16.88 -51.47 6.56
C THR A 442 -15.50 -52.09 6.32
N ALA A 443 -15.32 -52.82 5.22
CA ALA A 443 -14.02 -53.39 4.86
C ALA A 443 -12.94 -52.32 4.65
N ALA A 444 -13.27 -51.22 3.95
CA ALA A 444 -12.34 -50.11 3.71
C ALA A 444 -11.90 -49.43 5.03
N ARG A 445 -12.83 -49.24 5.97
CA ARG A 445 -12.53 -48.67 7.30
C ARG A 445 -11.56 -49.55 8.08
N VAL A 446 -11.80 -50.85 8.12
CA VAL A 446 -10.89 -51.80 8.78
C VAL A 446 -9.49 -51.77 8.13
N VAL A 447 -9.42 -51.68 6.80
CA VAL A 447 -8.14 -51.51 6.09
C VAL A 447 -7.43 -50.22 6.49
N GLN A 448 -8.14 -49.10 6.63
CA GLN A 448 -7.57 -47.84 7.11
C GLN A 448 -7.04 -47.97 8.53
N GLU A 449 -7.84 -48.51 9.46
CA GLU A 449 -7.43 -48.72 10.85
C GLU A 449 -6.16 -49.58 10.97
N ILE A 450 -6.07 -50.67 10.19
CA ILE A 450 -4.86 -51.53 10.18
C ILE A 450 -3.64 -50.76 9.67
N ARG A 451 -3.82 -49.95 8.61
CA ARG A 451 -2.72 -49.17 8.03
C ARG A 451 -2.24 -48.08 8.98
N GLU A 452 -3.17 -47.38 9.63
CA GLU A 452 -2.87 -46.37 10.64
C GLU A 452 -2.15 -46.97 11.84
N ALA A 453 -2.62 -48.10 12.37
CA ALA A 453 -1.97 -48.81 13.47
C ALA A 453 -0.53 -49.25 13.10
N ARG A 454 -0.30 -49.69 11.86
CA ARG A 454 1.04 -50.05 11.36
C ARG A 454 1.96 -48.84 11.16
N GLY A 455 1.40 -47.72 10.69
CA GLY A 455 2.12 -46.45 10.55
C GLY A 455 2.54 -45.82 11.88
N ILE A 456 1.73 -46.03 12.93
CA ILE A 456 2.04 -45.58 14.30
C ILE A 456 3.06 -46.52 14.99
N SER A 457 3.10 -47.81 14.65
CA SER A 457 4.06 -48.77 15.22
C SER A 457 5.44 -48.82 14.54
N GLY A 458 5.62 -48.07 13.45
CA GLY A 458 6.84 -48.07 12.62
C GLY A 458 7.66 -46.77 12.66
N GLY A 459 7.26 -45.80 13.49
CA GLY A 459 8.05 -44.61 13.87
C GLY A 459 8.34 -44.65 15.35
#